data_AF-A0A6B0WUE2-F1
#
_entry.id   AF-A0A6B0WUE2-F1
#
_cell.length_a   1.000
_cell.length_b   1.000
_cell.length_c   1.000
_cell.angle_alpha   90.00
_cell.angle_beta   90.00
_cell.angle_gamma   90.00
#
_symmetry.space_group_name_H-M   'P 1'
#
loop_
_entity.id
_entity.type
_entity.pdbx_description
1 polymer ?
#
loop_
_entity_poly.entity_id
_entity_poly.type
_entity_poly.pdbx_seq_one_letter_code
_entity_poly.pdbx_strand_id
1 'polypeptide(L)'
;MLLTITTTYNPATDLGYLLHKHPGRAQTFDLSFGRAHVFYPEATDEKCTAALLLDLDTIGLKRRRQNTFALRDYVTDRPYVASSFTSVAIARVFGSALKGQCADRPDLVTRPIPLCAEIHVLPCRGGDQLLNDLFQPLGYKVTAKPHHLDEKFSEWGYSPYYTVALEANIPLKDLLTHLYVLIPVLDDDKHYFVSQSEIDTLMRRGEGWLSDHPKRDLIIDRYLRHQRILTQEAYRLMDEQPLERNIKDNELVVENNLRLNQQRHNAVLKELEISGAQRVLDLGCGEGHFTQVLSERAQFTKILGMEVSHYALSRAHKRLEQPIQRNRIELIHGSLFYRDTRLDGYDAAVLLEVVEHLDPSRLPVFERVVFEYA
;
A
#
# COMPACT_ATOMS: atom_id res chain seq x y z
N MET A 1 18.45 0.60 -4.34
CA MET A 1 18.25 1.96 -3.78
C MET A 1 19.16 2.17 -2.58
N LEU A 2 19.70 3.38 -2.38
CA LEU A 2 20.65 3.72 -1.32
C LEU A 2 20.15 4.90 -0.46
N LEU A 3 20.15 4.71 0.86
CA LEU A 3 20.02 5.75 1.87
C LEU A 3 21.32 5.81 2.68
N THR A 4 21.92 6.98 2.84
CA THR A 4 23.03 7.19 3.78
C THR A 4 22.62 8.13 4.90
N ILE A 5 23.20 7.93 6.08
CA ILE A 5 23.05 8.83 7.23
C ILE A 5 24.45 9.12 7.75
N THR A 6 24.82 10.38 7.72
CA THR A 6 26.13 10.89 8.11
C THR A 6 26.00 11.76 9.35
N THR A 7 26.98 11.67 10.25
CA THR A 7 27.14 12.63 11.35
C THR A 7 28.60 13.03 11.51
N THR A 8 28.81 14.25 11.99
CA THR A 8 30.09 14.78 12.46
C THR A 8 30.04 15.13 13.95
N TYR A 9 29.11 14.52 14.70
CA TYR A 9 29.13 14.53 16.16
C TYR A 9 30.47 13.95 16.66
N ASN A 10 30.92 14.29 17.86
CA ASN A 10 32.19 13.76 18.39
C ASN A 10 31.93 12.91 19.66
N PRO A 11 32.26 11.60 19.65
CA PRO A 11 32.82 10.84 18.53
C PRO A 11 31.73 10.44 17.51
N ALA A 12 32.01 10.55 16.22
CA ALA A 12 31.02 10.32 15.17
C ALA A 12 30.62 8.84 15.10
N THR A 13 31.53 7.95 15.50
CA THR A 13 31.29 6.51 15.61
C THR A 13 30.12 6.16 16.54
N ASP A 14 29.68 7.08 17.42
CA ASP A 14 28.51 6.86 18.26
C ASP A 14 27.21 6.66 17.45
N LEU A 15 27.21 7.04 16.17
CA LEU A 15 26.16 6.67 15.22
C LEU A 15 25.94 5.15 15.14
N GLY A 16 26.99 4.34 15.32
CA GLY A 16 26.90 2.88 15.37
C GLY A 16 26.06 2.36 16.54
N TYR A 17 26.25 2.94 17.74
CA TYR A 17 25.46 2.62 18.92
C TYR A 17 24.00 3.07 18.75
N LEU A 18 23.80 4.28 18.23
CA LEU A 18 22.45 4.82 18.01
C LEU A 18 21.65 3.99 16.99
N LEU A 19 22.26 3.51 15.91
CA LEU A 19 21.62 2.65 14.90
C LEU A 19 21.56 1.16 15.29
N HIS A 20 22.24 0.77 16.38
CA HIS A 20 22.45 -0.62 16.79
C HIS A 20 23.10 -1.44 15.66
N LYS A 21 24.11 -0.86 15.01
CA LYS A 21 24.86 -1.47 13.91
C LYS A 21 26.34 -1.18 14.11
N HIS A 22 27.12 -2.24 14.24
CA HIS A 22 28.55 -2.09 14.49
C HIS A 22 29.27 -1.66 13.21
N PRO A 23 30.05 -0.55 13.19
CA PRO A 23 30.69 -0.06 11.98
C PRO A 23 31.61 -1.06 11.28
N GLY A 24 32.37 -1.85 12.05
CA GLY A 24 33.23 -2.92 11.52
C GLY A 24 32.50 -4.18 11.02
N ARG A 25 31.16 -4.19 10.91
CA ARG A 25 30.39 -5.37 10.45
C ARG A 25 29.37 -4.97 9.39
N ALA A 26 29.58 -5.44 8.16
CA ALA A 26 28.53 -5.43 7.15
C ALA A 26 27.47 -6.49 7.50
N GLN A 27 26.20 -6.12 7.48
CA GLN A 27 25.07 -6.98 7.85
C GLN A 27 24.04 -7.02 6.74
N THR A 28 23.38 -8.18 6.59
CA THR A 28 22.30 -8.37 5.62
C THR A 28 21.05 -8.83 6.36
N PHE A 29 19.90 -8.27 5.99
CA PHE A 29 18.60 -8.56 6.59
C PHE A 29 17.62 -8.99 5.49
N ASP A 30 16.98 -10.14 5.69
CA ASP A 30 15.91 -10.59 4.80
C ASP A 30 14.67 -9.74 4.99
N LEU A 31 14.14 -9.25 3.87
CA LEU A 31 12.88 -8.55 3.77
C LEU A 31 11.90 -9.40 2.99
N SER A 32 10.63 -9.06 3.12
CA SER A 32 9.56 -9.81 2.45
C SER A 32 9.63 -9.67 0.90
N PHE A 33 10.44 -8.74 0.39
CA PHE A 33 10.53 -8.33 -1.01
C PHE A 33 11.98 -8.24 -1.52
N GLY A 34 12.93 -8.86 -0.82
CA GLY A 34 14.35 -8.80 -1.14
C GLY A 34 15.21 -8.75 0.11
N ARG A 35 16.33 -8.03 0.07
CA ARG A 35 17.27 -7.88 1.17
C ARG A 35 17.61 -6.42 1.42
N ALA A 36 17.98 -6.12 2.66
CA ALA A 36 18.62 -4.87 3.05
C ALA A 36 20.04 -5.14 3.53
N HIS A 37 20.99 -4.36 3.05
CA HIS A 37 22.38 -4.39 3.50
C HIS A 37 22.67 -3.13 4.30
N VAL A 38 23.32 -3.29 5.45
CA VAL A 38 23.87 -2.18 6.23
C VAL A 38 25.37 -2.32 6.33
N PHE A 39 26.06 -1.23 6.04
CA PHE A 39 27.51 -1.13 6.18
C PHE A 39 27.89 0.34 6.41
N TYR A 40 29.14 0.56 6.80
CA TYR A 40 29.66 1.89 7.09
C TYR A 40 30.79 2.18 6.09
N PRO A 41 30.55 2.95 5.01
CA PRO A 41 31.62 3.35 4.09
C PRO A 41 32.69 4.21 4.77
N GLU A 42 32.35 4.91 5.86
CA GLU A 42 33.27 5.76 6.62
C GLU A 42 32.90 5.70 8.10
N ALA A 43 33.88 5.47 8.97
CA ALA A 43 33.70 5.42 10.42
C ALA A 43 34.98 5.86 11.14
N THR A 44 35.16 7.18 11.25
CA THR A 44 36.21 7.81 12.06
C THR A 44 35.57 8.59 13.22
N ASP A 45 36.38 9.12 14.13
CA ASP A 45 35.90 9.93 15.25
C ASP A 45 35.32 11.27 14.78
N GLU A 46 35.80 11.80 13.65
CA GLU A 46 35.36 13.07 13.08
C GLU A 46 34.13 12.94 12.19
N LYS A 47 33.97 11.79 11.51
CA LYS A 47 32.88 11.56 10.57
C LYS A 47 32.52 10.08 10.48
N CYS A 48 31.22 9.81 10.58
CA CYS A 48 30.70 8.46 10.47
C CYS A 48 29.49 8.46 9.54
N THR A 49 29.49 7.56 8.57
CA THR A 49 28.45 7.40 7.57
C THR A 49 27.94 5.97 7.62
N ALA A 50 26.65 5.79 7.91
CA ALA A 50 25.95 4.52 7.76
C ALA A 50 25.24 4.48 6.41
N ALA A 51 25.29 3.35 5.71
CA ALA A 51 24.58 3.11 4.46
C ALA A 51 23.54 2.00 4.64
N LEU A 52 22.32 2.24 4.15
CA LEU A 52 21.25 1.27 3.98
C LEU A 52 21.01 1.08 2.49
N LEU A 53 21.41 -0.08 1.96
CA LEU A 53 21.24 -0.45 0.56
C LEU A 53 20.13 -1.50 0.44
N LEU A 54 19.12 -1.22 -0.39
CA LEU A 54 18.09 -2.21 -0.73
C LEU A 54 18.40 -2.92 -2.03
N ASP A 55 18.39 -4.25 -1.93
CA ASP A 55 18.51 -5.23 -3.01
C ASP A 55 17.16 -5.95 -3.15
N LEU A 56 16.30 -5.41 -4.00
CA LEU A 56 14.92 -5.88 -4.15
C LEU A 56 14.85 -7.03 -5.16
N ASP A 57 14.19 -8.13 -4.77
CA ASP A 57 13.99 -9.28 -5.67
C ASP A 57 12.85 -8.99 -6.64
N THR A 58 13.20 -8.51 -7.83
CA THR A 58 12.27 -8.12 -8.88
C THR A 58 11.33 -9.27 -9.31
N ILE A 59 11.80 -10.53 -9.19
CA ILE A 59 11.04 -11.73 -9.55
C ILE A 59 10.16 -12.17 -8.36
N GLY A 60 10.69 -12.13 -7.14
CA GLY A 60 9.98 -12.45 -5.90
C GLY A 60 8.85 -11.47 -5.56
N LEU A 61 9.06 -10.17 -5.83
CA LEU A 61 8.05 -9.11 -5.77
C LEU A 61 6.82 -9.47 -6.61
N LYS A 62 7.04 -10.10 -7.77
CA LYS A 62 5.99 -10.58 -8.67
C LYS A 62 5.35 -11.89 -8.21
N ARG A 63 6.10 -12.85 -7.63
CA ARG A 63 5.51 -14.12 -7.12
C ARG A 63 4.41 -13.90 -6.06
N ARG A 64 4.42 -12.75 -5.38
CA ARG A 64 3.38 -12.34 -4.41
C ARG A 64 2.25 -11.50 -5.01
N ARG A 65 2.46 -10.84 -6.16
CA ARG A 65 1.44 -10.19 -6.98
C ARG A 65 1.14 -11.08 -8.19
N GLN A 66 0.42 -12.17 -7.97
CA GLN A 66 -0.05 -12.98 -9.10
C GLN A 66 -1.12 -12.21 -9.88
N ASN A 67 -0.87 -12.07 -11.18
CA ASN A 67 -1.83 -11.93 -12.28
C ASN A 67 -2.20 -10.53 -12.79
N THR A 68 -1.34 -10.00 -13.67
CA THR A 68 -1.64 -9.61 -15.06
C THR A 68 -0.31 -9.61 -15.85
N PHE A 69 -0.29 -9.90 -17.15
CA PHE A 69 0.92 -9.69 -17.97
C PHE A 69 0.90 -8.25 -18.50
N ALA A 70 1.11 -7.25 -17.63
CA ALA A 70 1.36 -5.88 -18.07
C ALA A 70 2.87 -5.66 -18.14
N LEU A 71 3.39 -5.12 -19.25
CA LEU A 71 4.82 -4.84 -19.42
C LEU A 71 5.38 -3.99 -18.26
N ARG A 72 4.54 -3.08 -17.72
CA ARG A 72 4.82 -2.23 -16.55
C ARG A 72 5.09 -3.00 -15.26
N ASP A 73 4.67 -4.25 -15.13
CA ASP A 73 4.90 -5.07 -13.94
C ASP A 73 6.28 -5.76 -13.95
N TYR A 74 6.94 -5.81 -15.11
CA TYR A 74 8.30 -6.35 -15.28
C TYR A 74 9.34 -5.25 -15.43
N VAL A 75 8.98 -4.17 -16.11
CA VAL A 75 9.82 -2.99 -16.31
C VAL A 75 9.25 -1.87 -15.45
N THR A 76 9.75 -1.81 -14.22
CA THR A 76 9.31 -0.85 -13.21
C THR A 76 10.51 -0.29 -12.46
N ASP A 77 10.37 0.94 -11.99
CA ASP A 77 11.37 1.68 -11.23
C ASP A 77 11.51 1.18 -9.78
N ARG A 78 10.49 0.46 -9.27
CA ARG A 78 10.34 0.06 -7.86
C ARG A 78 11.59 -0.57 -7.21
N PRO A 79 12.39 -1.42 -7.88
CA PRO A 79 13.61 -1.99 -7.33
C PRO A 79 14.71 -0.95 -7.08
N TYR A 80 14.66 0.17 -7.79
CA TYR A 80 15.75 1.14 -7.90
C TYR A 80 15.49 2.45 -7.16
N VAL A 81 14.22 2.76 -6.86
CA VAL A 81 13.80 4.03 -6.25
C VAL A 81 13.61 3.96 -4.74
N ALA A 82 13.78 5.10 -4.06
CA ALA A 82 13.47 5.27 -2.64
C ALA A 82 11.96 5.41 -2.42
N SER A 83 11.25 4.29 -2.53
CA SER A 83 9.81 4.19 -2.32
C SER A 83 9.48 3.81 -0.87
N SER A 84 8.20 3.53 -0.60
CA SER A 84 7.72 2.91 0.64
C SER A 84 8.46 1.64 1.09
N PHE A 85 9.19 0.92 0.20
CA PHE A 85 10.10 -0.16 0.61
C PHE A 85 11.20 0.32 1.56
N THR A 86 11.67 1.56 1.37
CA THR A 86 12.65 2.23 2.23
C THR A 86 12.14 2.37 3.65
N SER A 87 10.91 2.84 3.83
CA SER A 87 10.30 2.98 5.17
C SER A 87 10.20 1.63 5.88
N VAL A 88 9.78 0.58 5.18
CA VAL A 88 9.72 -0.78 5.75
C VAL A 88 11.11 -1.27 6.16
N ALA A 89 12.13 -1.01 5.34
CA ALA A 89 13.50 -1.38 5.66
C ALA A 89 14.04 -0.59 6.86
N ILE A 90 13.79 0.72 6.96
CA ILE A 90 14.14 1.54 8.13
C ILE A 90 13.53 0.93 9.40
N ALA A 91 12.23 0.61 9.38
CA ALA A 91 11.56 0.03 10.54
C ALA A 91 12.09 -1.36 10.93
N ARG A 92 12.46 -2.18 9.93
CA ARG A 92 13.01 -3.52 10.16
C ARG A 92 14.44 -3.49 10.69
N VAL A 93 15.28 -2.64 10.10
CA VAL A 93 16.73 -2.65 10.31
C VAL A 93 17.14 -1.71 11.45
N PHE A 94 16.53 -0.52 11.51
CA PHE A 94 16.80 0.50 12.52
C PHE A 94 15.66 0.61 13.56
N GLY A 95 14.90 -0.47 13.77
CA GLY A 95 13.71 -0.48 14.62
C GLY A 95 13.95 0.01 16.06
N SER A 96 15.08 -0.33 16.68
CA SER A 96 15.43 0.15 18.03
C SER A 96 15.72 1.65 18.04
N ALA A 97 16.51 2.14 17.07
CA ALA A 97 16.80 3.57 16.90
C ALA A 97 15.52 4.37 16.64
N LEU A 98 14.64 3.85 15.79
CA LEU A 98 13.33 4.42 15.46
C LEU A 98 12.38 4.43 16.67
N LYS A 99 12.57 3.56 17.67
CA LYS A 99 11.84 3.61 18.95
C LYS A 99 12.47 4.57 19.97
N GLY A 100 13.63 5.15 19.66
CA GLY A 100 14.39 5.94 20.62
C GLY A 100 14.92 5.07 21.76
N GLN A 101 15.52 3.92 21.45
CA GLN A 101 16.10 3.02 22.43
C GLN A 101 17.60 2.90 22.16
N CYS A 102 18.45 3.15 23.15
CA CYS A 102 19.88 2.86 23.12
C CYS A 102 20.39 2.72 24.56
N ALA A 103 20.83 1.53 24.95
CA ALA A 103 21.34 1.28 26.30
C ALA A 103 22.79 1.76 26.48
N ASP A 104 23.59 1.71 25.41
CA ASP A 104 25.01 2.07 25.46
C ASP A 104 25.26 3.58 25.43
N ARG A 105 24.30 4.36 24.90
CA ARG A 105 24.33 5.82 24.77
C ARG A 105 22.94 6.44 25.04
N PRO A 106 22.38 6.30 26.25
CA PRO A 106 21.04 6.77 26.55
C PRO A 106 20.89 8.29 26.37
N ASP A 107 21.91 9.05 26.75
CA ASP A 107 21.92 10.53 26.65
C ASP A 107 21.86 11.04 25.20
N LEU A 108 22.33 10.24 24.23
CA LEU A 108 22.34 10.65 22.82
C LEU A 108 21.01 10.38 22.10
N VAL A 109 20.13 9.57 22.69
CA VAL A 109 18.86 9.19 22.06
C VAL A 109 17.96 10.40 21.80
N THR A 110 17.91 11.32 22.75
CA THR A 110 17.07 12.54 22.72
C THR A 110 17.86 13.79 22.40
N ARG A 111 19.18 13.67 22.25
CA ARG A 111 20.07 14.81 22.00
C ARG A 111 20.06 15.18 20.52
N PRO A 112 19.86 16.47 20.17
CA PRO A 112 20.12 16.96 18.83
C PRO A 112 21.59 16.80 18.47
N ILE A 113 21.86 16.12 17.35
CA ILE A 113 23.20 15.98 16.75
C ILE A 113 23.15 16.36 15.27
N PRO A 114 24.27 16.84 14.68
CA PRO A 114 24.31 17.17 13.26
C PRO A 114 24.16 15.90 12.43
N LEU A 115 23.10 15.82 11.63
CA LEU A 115 22.77 14.69 10.77
C LEU A 115 22.60 15.17 9.34
N CYS A 116 23.13 14.39 8.40
CA CYS A 116 22.87 14.54 6.98
C CYS A 116 22.38 13.19 6.42
N ALA A 117 21.14 13.13 5.95
CA ALA A 117 20.61 11.97 5.25
C ALA A 117 20.63 12.23 3.74
N GLU A 118 21.25 11.32 2.97
CA GLU A 118 21.23 11.37 1.51
C GLU A 118 20.38 10.21 0.97
N ILE A 119 19.36 10.54 0.19
CA ILE A 119 18.41 9.59 -0.40
C ILE A 119 18.62 9.62 -1.91
N HIS A 120 19.08 8.51 -2.48
CA HIS A 120 19.29 8.38 -3.91
C HIS A 120 18.03 7.88 -4.62
N VAL A 121 17.72 8.52 -5.75
CA VAL A 121 16.59 8.15 -6.64
C VAL A 121 15.25 8.18 -5.90
N LEU A 122 14.97 9.27 -5.20
CA LEU A 122 13.70 9.54 -4.53
C LEU A 122 12.66 10.03 -5.57
N PRO A 123 11.56 9.29 -5.79
CA PRO A 123 10.46 9.80 -6.60
C PRO A 123 9.82 10.98 -5.89
N CYS A 124 9.71 12.11 -6.59
CA CYS A 124 8.96 13.27 -6.11
C CYS A 124 8.10 13.82 -7.24
N ARG A 125 6.87 13.33 -7.33
CA ARG A 125 5.92 13.74 -8.37
C ARG A 125 5.40 15.18 -8.19
N GLY A 126 5.57 15.75 -6.99
CA GLY A 126 5.22 17.14 -6.68
C GLY A 126 6.34 18.16 -6.92
N GLY A 127 7.47 17.73 -7.50
CA GLY A 127 8.63 18.60 -7.76
C GLY A 127 9.45 18.94 -6.52
N ASP A 128 10.49 19.73 -6.72
CA ASP A 128 11.40 20.20 -5.68
C ASP A 128 10.71 21.07 -4.61
N GLN A 129 9.69 21.85 -4.99
CA GLN A 129 8.91 22.65 -4.03
C GLN A 129 8.26 21.78 -2.95
N LEU A 130 7.73 20.60 -3.32
CA LEU A 130 7.13 19.70 -2.33
C LEU A 130 8.16 19.18 -1.31
N LEU A 131 9.41 18.94 -1.72
CA LEU A 131 10.47 18.54 -0.79
C LEU A 131 10.72 19.63 0.25
N ASN A 132 10.79 20.88 -0.19
CA ASN A 132 10.96 22.03 0.72
C ASN A 132 9.76 22.18 1.65
N ASP A 133 8.55 22.14 1.11
CA ASP A 133 7.29 22.24 1.85
C ASP A 133 7.12 21.16 2.94
N LEU A 134 7.72 19.98 2.76
CA LEU A 134 7.63 18.87 3.71
C LEU A 134 8.75 18.84 4.75
N PHE A 135 9.98 19.25 4.38
CA PHE A 135 11.13 19.10 5.28
C PHE A 135 11.60 20.41 5.92
N GLN A 136 11.47 21.57 5.26
CA GLN A 136 11.88 22.85 5.86
C GLN A 136 11.12 23.19 7.15
N PRO A 137 9.78 22.97 7.26
CA PRO A 137 9.06 23.22 8.52
C PRO A 137 9.55 22.37 9.70
N LEU A 138 10.21 21.24 9.41
CA LEU A 138 10.80 20.35 10.40
C LEU A 138 12.25 20.71 10.75
N GLY A 139 12.75 21.85 10.26
CA GLY A 139 14.10 22.36 10.55
C GLY A 139 15.21 21.84 9.66
N TYR A 140 14.88 21.21 8.52
CA TYR A 140 15.87 20.71 7.59
C TYR A 140 16.29 21.76 6.57
N LYS A 141 17.58 21.79 6.28
CA LYS A 141 18.10 22.32 5.03
C LYS A 141 18.00 21.22 3.98
N VAL A 142 17.31 21.53 2.88
CA VAL A 142 17.02 20.59 1.80
C VAL A 142 17.85 20.96 0.58
N THR A 143 18.58 19.99 0.03
CA THR A 143 19.22 20.10 -1.28
C THR A 143 18.70 19.00 -2.17
N ALA A 144 18.12 19.34 -3.31
CA ALA A 144 17.56 18.38 -4.25
C ALA A 144 18.20 18.54 -5.62
N LYS A 145 18.78 17.45 -6.14
CA LYS A 145 19.34 17.39 -7.49
C LYS A 145 18.40 16.56 -8.39
N PRO A 146 17.73 17.15 -9.39
CA PRO A 146 16.92 16.40 -10.34
C PRO A 146 17.79 15.56 -11.27
N HIS A 147 17.25 14.43 -11.74
CA HIS A 147 17.88 13.58 -12.73
C HIS A 147 17.20 13.71 -14.09
N HIS A 148 17.97 13.74 -15.18
CA HIS A 148 17.43 13.66 -16.53
C HIS A 148 16.75 12.31 -16.78
N LEU A 149 15.73 12.28 -17.64
CA LEU A 149 15.11 11.02 -18.04
C LEU A 149 16.11 10.11 -18.76
N ASP A 150 16.91 10.70 -19.65
CA ASP A 150 18.02 10.05 -20.34
C ASP A 150 19.09 11.11 -20.65
N GLU A 151 20.35 10.84 -20.31
CA GLU A 151 21.47 11.76 -20.55
C GLU A 151 21.78 11.94 -22.03
N LYS A 152 21.42 10.97 -22.89
CA LYS A 152 21.63 11.04 -24.34
C LYS A 152 20.51 11.79 -25.06
N PHE A 153 19.33 11.91 -24.45
CA PHE A 153 18.14 12.54 -25.01
C PHE A 153 17.64 13.66 -24.07
N SER A 154 18.45 14.70 -23.92
CA SER A 154 18.18 15.83 -23.01
C SER A 154 16.84 16.53 -23.27
N GLU A 155 16.34 16.47 -24.51
CA GLU A 155 15.05 17.02 -24.93
C GLU A 155 13.84 16.34 -24.30
N TRP A 156 14.00 15.13 -23.73
CA TRP A 156 12.95 14.44 -22.96
C TRP A 156 12.74 15.05 -21.58
N GLY A 157 13.63 15.96 -21.15
CA GLY A 157 13.51 16.70 -19.90
C GLY A 157 13.95 15.91 -18.67
N TYR A 158 13.49 16.38 -17.51
CA TYR A 158 13.82 15.78 -16.22
C TYR A 158 12.86 14.63 -15.88
N SER A 159 13.42 13.59 -15.28
CA SER A 159 12.67 12.50 -14.65
C SER A 159 11.99 13.00 -13.36
N PRO A 160 11.02 12.26 -12.81
CA PRO A 160 10.44 12.57 -11.50
C PRO A 160 11.35 12.21 -10.32
N TYR A 161 12.61 11.84 -10.55
CA TYR A 161 13.52 11.34 -9.52
C TYR A 161 14.56 12.38 -9.12
N TYR A 162 14.88 12.41 -7.83
CA TYR A 162 15.84 13.32 -7.23
C TYR A 162 16.87 12.56 -6.40
N THR A 163 18.09 13.07 -6.32
CA THR A 163 18.97 12.81 -5.17
C THR A 163 18.76 13.93 -4.17
N VAL A 164 18.41 13.60 -2.93
CA VAL A 164 18.05 14.57 -1.90
C VAL A 164 18.98 14.43 -0.72
N ALA A 165 19.59 15.55 -0.30
CA ALA A 165 20.32 15.67 0.95
C ALA A 165 19.50 16.49 1.96
N LEU A 166 19.31 15.94 3.15
CA LEU A 166 18.56 16.50 4.25
C LEU A 166 19.49 16.71 5.44
N GLU A 167 19.83 17.96 5.73
CA GLU A 167 20.73 18.34 6.82
C GLU A 167 19.91 18.96 7.97
N ALA A 168 20.09 18.47 9.19
CA ALA A 168 19.44 19.02 10.39
C ALA A 168 20.24 18.72 11.66
N ASN A 169 20.02 19.51 12.72
CA ASN A 169 20.54 19.22 14.06
C ASN A 169 19.38 18.75 14.95
N ILE A 170 19.14 17.44 14.96
CA ILE A 170 17.97 16.80 15.60
C ILE A 170 18.33 15.43 16.17
N PRO A 171 17.50 14.85 17.04
CA PRO A 171 17.68 13.46 17.47
C PRO A 171 17.57 12.48 16.30
N LEU A 172 18.40 11.43 16.30
CA LEU A 172 18.38 10.40 15.23
C LEU A 172 17.00 9.73 15.07
N LYS A 173 16.29 9.53 16.19
CA LYS A 173 14.94 8.98 16.19
C LYS A 173 14.01 9.82 15.30
N ASP A 174 14.11 11.13 15.38
CA ASP A 174 13.23 12.06 14.67
C ASP A 174 13.57 12.07 13.18
N LEU A 175 14.86 12.07 12.83
CA LEU A 175 15.31 11.86 11.44
C LEU A 175 14.68 10.60 10.84
N LEU A 176 14.87 9.45 11.51
CA LEU A 176 14.35 8.17 11.01
C LEU A 176 12.81 8.18 10.95
N THR A 177 12.15 8.86 11.87
CA THR A 177 10.69 8.99 11.91
C THR A 177 10.17 9.82 10.76
N HIS A 178 10.78 10.97 10.49
CA HIS A 178 10.42 11.83 9.36
C HIS A 178 10.65 11.10 8.03
N LEU A 179 11.80 10.43 7.85
CA LEU A 179 12.07 9.62 6.66
C LEU A 179 11.05 8.49 6.48
N TYR A 180 10.71 7.79 7.57
CA TYR A 180 9.73 6.71 7.55
C TYR A 180 8.36 7.18 7.05
N VAL A 181 7.90 8.34 7.51
CA VAL A 181 6.58 8.90 7.17
C VAL A 181 6.58 9.61 5.81
N LEU A 182 7.60 10.41 5.50
CA LEU A 182 7.58 11.33 4.36
C LEU A 182 8.06 10.71 3.05
N ILE A 183 8.92 9.68 3.05
CA ILE A 183 9.31 8.99 1.81
C ILE A 183 8.07 8.44 1.05
N PRO A 184 7.13 7.74 1.71
CA PRO A 184 5.90 7.29 1.05
C PRO A 184 4.99 8.42 0.55
N VAL A 185 5.00 9.59 1.21
CA VAL A 185 4.22 10.78 0.83
C VAL A 185 4.77 11.42 -0.45
N LEU A 186 6.09 11.38 -0.63
CA LEU A 186 6.76 11.89 -1.83
C LEU A 186 6.56 10.96 -3.03
N ASP A 187 6.64 9.65 -2.79
CA ASP A 187 6.43 8.60 -3.79
C ASP A 187 4.97 8.53 -4.26
N ASP A 188 4.03 8.76 -3.34
CA ASP A 188 2.57 8.78 -3.60
C ASP A 188 2.03 7.48 -4.25
N ASP A 189 2.73 6.37 -4.01
CA ASP A 189 2.42 5.06 -4.61
C ASP A 189 2.91 3.89 -3.73
N LYS A 190 2.32 3.75 -2.52
CA LYS A 190 2.70 2.65 -1.59
C LYS A 190 2.53 1.23 -2.17
N HIS A 191 3.54 0.38 -2.07
CA HIS A 191 3.49 -0.96 -2.67
C HIS A 191 2.55 -1.97 -1.95
N TYR A 192 1.99 -1.61 -0.78
CA TYR A 192 1.17 -2.48 0.05
C TYR A 192 -0.22 -1.87 0.35
N PHE A 193 -1.15 -2.71 0.79
CA PHE A 193 -2.49 -2.30 1.18
C PHE A 193 -2.45 -1.51 2.50
N VAL A 194 -3.05 -0.32 2.52
CA VAL A 194 -3.15 0.52 3.72
C VAL A 194 -4.45 0.17 4.44
N SER A 195 -4.34 -0.19 5.72
CA SER A 195 -5.44 -0.55 6.64
C SER A 195 -5.53 0.42 7.81
N GLN A 196 -6.54 0.26 8.68
CA GLN A 196 -6.74 1.09 9.88
C GLN A 196 -5.48 1.18 10.78
N SER A 197 -4.70 0.10 10.88
CA SER A 197 -3.43 0.08 11.64
C SER A 197 -2.36 1.07 11.14
N GLU A 198 -2.45 1.53 9.88
CA GLU A 198 -1.58 2.57 9.36
C GLU A 198 -1.91 3.94 9.96
N ILE A 199 -3.17 4.19 10.36
CA ILE A 199 -3.55 5.40 11.09
C ILE A 199 -2.88 5.41 12.47
N ASP A 200 -3.01 4.32 13.24
CA ASP A 200 -2.34 4.21 14.55
C ASP A 200 -0.83 4.39 14.44
N THR A 201 -0.25 3.87 13.35
CA THR A 201 1.18 4.03 13.07
C THR A 201 1.52 5.48 12.72
N LEU A 202 0.73 6.12 11.86
CA LEU A 202 0.90 7.53 11.50
C LEU A 202 0.77 8.43 12.73
N MET A 203 -0.24 8.23 13.58
CA MET A 203 -0.44 9.03 14.80
C MET A 203 0.73 8.88 15.76
N ARG A 204 1.15 7.63 16.04
CA ARG A 204 2.31 7.37 16.93
C ARG A 204 3.61 7.94 16.39
N ARG A 205 3.79 7.96 15.06
CA ARG A 205 5.00 8.48 14.41
C ARG A 205 4.93 9.99 14.15
N GLY A 206 3.73 10.54 14.08
CA GLY A 206 3.44 11.96 13.90
C GLY A 206 3.39 12.74 15.21
N GLU A 207 3.38 12.06 16.35
CA GLU A 207 3.36 12.68 17.67
C GLU A 207 4.49 13.72 17.81
N GLY A 208 4.11 14.93 18.22
CA GLY A 208 5.04 16.04 18.46
C GLY A 208 5.43 16.88 17.24
N TRP A 209 5.01 16.52 16.02
CA TRP A 209 5.33 17.32 14.82
C TRP A 209 4.25 17.38 13.75
N LEU A 210 3.47 16.31 13.56
CA LEU A 210 2.54 16.21 12.44
C LEU A 210 1.34 17.14 12.59
N SER A 211 0.82 17.31 13.81
CA SER A 211 -0.31 18.19 14.10
C SER A 211 -0.02 19.65 13.77
N ASP A 212 1.23 20.09 14.00
CA ASP A 212 1.68 21.46 13.77
C ASP A 212 2.25 21.67 12.36
N HIS A 213 2.34 20.60 11.55
CA HIS A 213 2.96 20.68 10.23
C HIS A 213 2.05 21.42 9.24
N PRO A 214 2.53 22.44 8.50
CA PRO A 214 1.69 23.24 7.59
C PRO A 214 1.11 22.42 6.41
N LYS A 215 1.73 21.27 6.11
CA LYS A 215 1.25 20.29 5.12
C LYS A 215 0.63 19.04 5.75
N ARG A 216 0.16 19.10 7.00
CA ARG A 216 -0.46 17.99 7.73
C ARG A 216 -1.47 17.22 6.87
N ASP A 217 -2.42 17.93 6.28
CA ASP A 217 -3.51 17.32 5.51
C ASP A 217 -2.99 16.58 4.27
N LEU A 218 -2.01 17.16 3.57
CA LEU A 218 -1.34 16.51 2.44
C LEU A 218 -0.58 15.24 2.87
N ILE A 219 0.11 15.31 4.02
CA ILE A 219 0.86 14.16 4.57
C ILE A 219 -0.11 13.03 4.88
N ILE A 220 -1.21 13.30 5.59
CA ILE A 220 -2.20 12.29 5.97
C ILE A 220 -2.82 11.66 4.71
N ASP A 221 -3.24 12.50 3.77
CA ASP A 221 -3.94 12.04 2.57
C ASP A 221 -3.06 11.11 1.73
N ARG A 222 -1.83 11.52 1.42
CA ARG A 222 -0.90 10.69 0.64
C ARG A 222 -0.39 9.48 1.42
N TYR A 223 -0.11 9.63 2.71
CA TYR A 223 0.31 8.51 3.55
C TYR A 223 -0.77 7.41 3.59
N LEU A 224 -2.05 7.80 3.58
CA LEU A 224 -3.18 6.87 3.57
C LEU A 224 -3.68 6.52 2.15
N ARG A 225 -2.88 6.81 1.11
CA ARG A 225 -3.19 6.53 -0.31
C ARG A 225 -4.53 7.12 -0.76
N HIS A 226 -4.85 8.33 -0.33
CA HIS A 226 -6.10 9.04 -0.66
C HIS A 226 -7.37 8.27 -0.27
N GLN A 227 -7.28 7.33 0.68
CA GLN A 227 -8.44 6.56 1.13
C GLN A 227 -9.32 7.44 2.02
N ARG A 228 -10.34 8.07 1.43
CA ARG A 228 -11.23 9.02 2.08
C ARG A 228 -11.72 8.60 3.48
N ILE A 229 -12.07 7.32 3.66
CA ILE A 229 -12.53 6.79 4.97
C ILE A 229 -11.40 6.88 6.01
N LEU A 230 -10.19 6.44 5.66
CA LEU A 230 -9.04 6.46 6.55
C LEU A 230 -8.57 7.90 6.82
N THR A 231 -8.55 8.74 5.78
CA THR A 231 -8.16 10.16 5.89
C THR A 231 -9.14 10.91 6.81
N GLN A 232 -10.45 10.70 6.68
CA GLN A 232 -11.45 11.33 7.55
C GLN A 232 -11.33 10.88 9.01
N GLU A 233 -11.08 9.59 9.23
CA GLU A 233 -10.87 9.07 10.58
C GLU A 233 -9.58 9.61 11.21
N ALA A 234 -8.51 9.73 10.42
CA ALA A 234 -7.27 10.36 10.87
C ALA A 234 -7.47 11.83 11.26
N TYR A 235 -8.26 12.60 10.50
CA TYR A 235 -8.59 13.98 10.88
C TYR A 235 -9.37 14.04 12.21
N ARG A 236 -10.38 13.18 12.40
CA ARG A 236 -11.13 13.12 13.65
C ARG A 236 -10.23 12.87 14.86
N LEU A 237 -9.32 11.89 14.75
CA LEU A 237 -8.39 11.55 15.83
C LEU A 237 -7.38 12.69 16.15
N MET A 238 -7.12 13.59 15.21
CA MET A 238 -6.22 14.74 15.43
C MET A 238 -6.96 15.98 15.95
N ASP A 239 -8.22 16.16 15.54
CA ASP A 239 -9.03 17.32 15.94
C ASP A 239 -9.76 17.10 17.29
N GLU A 240 -9.89 15.86 17.77
CA GLU A 240 -10.45 15.52 19.08
C GLU A 240 -9.38 15.49 20.19
N GLN A 241 -9.58 16.27 21.26
CA GLN A 241 -8.92 16.04 22.55
C GLN A 241 -9.29 14.65 23.08
N PRO A 242 -8.37 13.94 23.76
CA PRO A 242 -8.50 12.51 24.00
C PRO A 242 -9.67 12.22 24.94
N LEU A 243 -10.77 11.70 24.39
CA LEU A 243 -11.76 10.99 25.20
C LEU A 243 -11.26 9.57 25.41
N GLU A 244 -11.06 9.25 26.69
CA GLU A 244 -10.68 7.93 27.18
C GLU A 244 -11.47 6.83 26.46
N ARG A 245 -10.76 5.77 26.06
CA ARG A 245 -11.35 4.51 25.59
C ARG A 245 -12.29 3.96 26.67
N ASN A 246 -13.56 4.32 26.61
CA ASN A 246 -14.62 3.61 27.29
C ASN A 246 -15.18 2.55 26.32
N ILE A 247 -14.65 1.34 26.46
CA ILE A 247 -15.30 0.12 26.01
C ILE A 247 -16.53 -0.04 26.92
N LYS A 248 -17.70 0.42 26.46
CA LYS A 248 -19.02 -0.16 26.75
C LYS A 248 -20.11 0.67 26.08
N ASP A 249 -20.82 0.00 25.18
CA ASP A 249 -22.22 0.20 24.78
C ASP A 249 -22.75 1.63 24.86
N ASN A 250 -22.75 2.29 23.69
CA ASN A 250 -23.92 3.04 23.26
C ASN A 250 -24.04 2.94 21.74
N GLU A 251 -25.03 2.15 21.34
CA GLU A 251 -25.67 2.20 20.04
C GLU A 251 -26.09 3.65 19.75
N LEU A 252 -25.32 4.36 18.93
CA LEU A 252 -25.70 5.64 18.36
C LEU A 252 -25.73 5.50 16.85
N VAL A 253 -26.92 5.15 16.37
CA VAL A 253 -27.52 5.42 15.04
C VAL A 253 -26.49 5.59 13.93
N VAL A 254 -26.02 4.46 13.43
CA VAL A 254 -25.34 4.36 12.14
C VAL A 254 -26.41 4.54 11.07
N GLU A 255 -26.52 5.74 10.49
CA GLU A 255 -27.01 5.84 9.12
C GLU A 255 -26.00 5.10 8.23
N ASN A 256 -26.28 3.82 8.04
CA ASN A 256 -25.55 2.90 7.18
C ASN A 256 -25.61 3.39 5.74
N ASN A 257 -24.72 4.33 5.38
CA ASN A 257 -24.26 4.40 4.00
C ASN A 257 -23.38 3.17 3.76
N LEU A 258 -24.04 2.03 3.55
CA LEU A 258 -23.46 0.82 2.97
C LEU A 258 -22.57 1.27 1.79
N ARG A 259 -21.36 0.71 1.66
CA ARG A 259 -20.51 0.99 0.49
C ARG A 259 -21.32 0.72 -0.79
N LEU A 260 -21.15 1.50 -1.87
CA LEU A 260 -21.93 1.33 -3.11
C LEU A 260 -21.98 -0.12 -3.60
N ASN A 261 -20.85 -0.84 -3.51
CA ASN A 261 -20.79 -2.27 -3.84
C ASN A 261 -21.74 -3.11 -2.94
N GLN A 262 -21.74 -2.86 -1.63
CA GLN A 262 -22.65 -3.54 -0.71
C GLN A 262 -24.11 -3.17 -0.93
N GLN A 263 -24.40 -1.89 -1.24
CA GLN A 263 -25.76 -1.46 -1.62
C GLN A 263 -26.22 -2.22 -2.86
N ARG A 264 -25.35 -2.36 -3.85
CA ARG A 264 -25.63 -3.09 -5.10
C ARG A 264 -25.86 -4.57 -4.86
N HIS A 265 -24.99 -5.23 -4.10
CA HIS A 265 -25.17 -6.63 -3.70
C HIS A 265 -26.52 -6.82 -2.99
N ASN A 266 -26.84 -5.95 -2.03
CA ASN A 266 -28.09 -6.05 -1.28
C ASN A 266 -29.33 -5.80 -2.17
N ALA A 267 -29.25 -4.87 -3.12
CA ALA A 267 -30.33 -4.60 -4.05
C ALA A 267 -30.58 -5.80 -4.97
N VAL A 268 -29.53 -6.34 -5.60
CA VAL A 268 -29.65 -7.52 -6.48
C VAL A 268 -30.12 -8.74 -5.70
N LEU A 269 -29.58 -8.96 -4.50
CA LEU A 269 -30.00 -10.07 -3.64
C LEU A 269 -31.49 -10.00 -3.30
N LYS A 270 -31.99 -8.80 -2.96
CA LYS A 270 -33.40 -8.58 -2.65
C LYS A 270 -34.31 -8.89 -3.86
N GLU A 271 -33.93 -8.45 -5.05
CA GLU A 271 -34.70 -8.74 -6.27
C GLU A 271 -34.70 -10.25 -6.60
N LEU A 272 -33.59 -10.95 -6.38
CA LEU A 272 -33.51 -12.41 -6.54
C LEU A 272 -34.34 -13.17 -5.49
N GLU A 273 -34.39 -12.68 -4.24
CA GLU A 273 -35.25 -13.25 -3.21
C GLU A 273 -36.73 -13.08 -3.58
N ILE A 274 -37.13 -11.89 -4.05
CA ILE A 274 -38.50 -11.58 -4.48
C ILE A 274 -38.91 -12.42 -5.70
N SER A 275 -38.01 -12.67 -6.65
CA SER A 275 -38.32 -13.45 -7.85
C SER A 275 -38.63 -14.93 -7.55
N GLY A 276 -38.24 -15.43 -6.38
CA GLY A 276 -38.40 -16.83 -6.01
C GLY A 276 -37.43 -17.78 -6.72
N ALA A 277 -36.43 -17.25 -7.45
CA ALA A 277 -35.43 -18.05 -8.14
C ALA A 277 -34.67 -18.97 -7.17
N GLN A 278 -34.43 -20.22 -7.57
CA GLN A 278 -33.70 -21.20 -6.76
C GLN A 278 -32.37 -21.60 -7.40
N ARG A 279 -32.31 -21.55 -8.73
CA ARG A 279 -31.14 -21.87 -9.55
C ARG A 279 -30.62 -20.58 -10.16
N VAL A 280 -29.49 -20.07 -9.69
CA VAL A 280 -28.98 -18.74 -10.07
C VAL A 280 -27.64 -18.84 -10.79
N LEU A 281 -27.52 -18.12 -11.91
CA LEU A 281 -26.26 -17.88 -12.61
C LEU A 281 -25.61 -16.58 -12.11
N ASP A 282 -24.33 -16.64 -11.75
CA ASP A 282 -23.48 -15.49 -11.48
C ASP A 282 -22.49 -15.36 -12.67
N LEU A 283 -22.90 -14.59 -13.67
CA LEU A 283 -22.19 -14.45 -14.94
C LEU A 283 -21.17 -13.31 -14.79
N GLY A 284 -19.88 -13.64 -14.87
CA GLY A 284 -18.80 -12.72 -14.47
C GLY A 284 -18.59 -12.71 -12.96
N CYS A 285 -18.58 -13.89 -12.32
CA CYS A 285 -18.56 -14.02 -10.86
C CYS A 285 -17.27 -13.52 -10.19
N GLY A 286 -16.22 -13.21 -10.97
CA GLY A 286 -14.95 -12.71 -10.48
C GLY A 286 -14.32 -13.61 -9.43
N GLU A 287 -13.99 -13.05 -8.26
CA GLU A 287 -13.40 -13.80 -7.13
C GLU A 287 -14.45 -14.49 -6.23
N GLY A 288 -15.70 -14.61 -6.69
CA GLY A 288 -16.78 -15.32 -6.00
C GLY A 288 -17.38 -14.56 -4.81
N HIS A 289 -17.23 -13.24 -4.75
CA HIS A 289 -17.77 -12.43 -3.66
C HIS A 289 -19.29 -12.44 -3.61
N PHE A 290 -19.96 -12.22 -4.74
CA PHE A 290 -21.41 -12.25 -4.80
C PHE A 290 -21.95 -13.68 -4.71
N THR A 291 -21.27 -14.64 -5.35
CA THR A 291 -21.53 -16.08 -5.20
C THR A 291 -21.53 -16.52 -3.73
N GLN A 292 -20.60 -16.00 -2.91
CA GLN A 292 -20.57 -16.27 -1.46
C GLN A 292 -21.83 -15.76 -0.77
N VAL A 293 -22.27 -14.52 -1.08
CA VAL A 293 -23.50 -13.93 -0.53
C VAL A 293 -24.73 -14.75 -0.90
N LEU A 294 -24.83 -15.19 -2.16
CA LEU A 294 -25.90 -16.10 -2.59
C LEU A 294 -25.88 -17.40 -1.77
N SER A 295 -24.69 -17.98 -1.53
CA SER A 295 -24.57 -19.23 -0.79
C SER A 295 -25.06 -19.16 0.66
N GLU A 296 -25.12 -17.98 1.26
CA GLU A 296 -25.61 -17.77 2.61
C GLU A 296 -27.14 -17.82 2.72
N ARG A 297 -27.86 -17.79 1.58
CA ARG A 297 -29.31 -17.89 1.54
C ARG A 297 -29.74 -19.33 1.26
N ALA A 298 -30.77 -19.77 1.99
CA ALA A 298 -31.34 -21.11 1.83
C ALA A 298 -32.17 -21.26 0.54
N GLN A 299 -32.71 -20.16 0.01
CA GLN A 299 -33.51 -20.16 -1.22
C GLN A 299 -32.71 -20.61 -2.45
N PHE A 300 -31.43 -20.23 -2.53
CA PHE A 300 -30.58 -20.57 -3.67
C PHE A 300 -29.99 -21.98 -3.47
N THR A 301 -30.63 -22.94 -4.13
CA THR A 301 -30.32 -24.38 -4.02
C THR A 301 -29.25 -24.82 -5.01
N LYS A 302 -29.11 -24.11 -6.15
CA LYS A 302 -28.01 -24.31 -7.10
C LYS A 302 -27.49 -22.95 -7.58
N ILE A 303 -26.19 -22.75 -7.47
CA ILE A 303 -25.51 -21.52 -7.90
C ILE A 303 -24.40 -21.93 -8.88
N LEU A 304 -24.38 -21.33 -10.06
CA LEU A 304 -23.28 -21.51 -11.00
C LEU A 304 -22.61 -20.17 -11.30
N GLY A 305 -21.35 -20.05 -10.88
CA GLY A 305 -20.51 -18.90 -11.22
C GLY A 305 -19.71 -19.18 -12.49
N MET A 306 -19.82 -18.30 -13.48
CA MET A 306 -18.99 -18.35 -14.69
C MET A 306 -18.06 -17.14 -14.73
N GLU A 307 -16.80 -17.37 -15.06
CA GLU A 307 -15.81 -16.30 -15.20
C GLU A 307 -14.85 -16.61 -16.37
N VAL A 308 -14.46 -15.58 -17.12
CA VAL A 308 -13.52 -15.69 -18.25
C VAL A 308 -12.07 -15.69 -17.76
N SER A 309 -11.82 -15.06 -16.62
CA SER A 309 -10.54 -15.04 -15.93
C SER A 309 -10.33 -16.32 -15.12
N HIS A 310 -9.52 -17.24 -15.65
CA HIS A 310 -9.10 -18.45 -14.92
C HIS A 310 -8.47 -18.11 -13.55
N TYR A 311 -7.87 -16.92 -13.42
CA TYR A 311 -7.33 -16.44 -12.15
C TYR A 311 -8.42 -16.16 -11.11
N ALA A 312 -9.39 -15.32 -11.48
CA ALA A 312 -10.45 -14.91 -10.57
C ALA A 312 -11.26 -16.15 -10.15
N LEU A 313 -11.51 -17.06 -11.10
CA LEU A 313 -12.12 -18.36 -10.84
C LEU A 313 -11.31 -19.22 -9.85
N SER A 314 -9.97 -19.26 -9.94
CA SER A 314 -9.12 -19.97 -8.96
C SER A 314 -9.23 -19.38 -7.55
N ARG A 315 -9.35 -18.06 -7.43
CA ARG A 315 -9.60 -17.39 -6.13
C ARG A 315 -11.02 -17.66 -5.62
N ALA A 316 -12.00 -17.67 -6.51
CA ALA A 316 -13.38 -18.03 -6.20
C ALA A 316 -13.46 -19.46 -5.65
N HIS A 317 -12.77 -20.42 -6.29
CA HIS A 317 -12.65 -21.79 -5.77
C HIS A 317 -12.13 -21.78 -4.34
N LYS A 318 -10.97 -21.16 -4.08
CA LYS A 318 -10.37 -21.05 -2.73
C LYS A 318 -11.30 -20.41 -1.69
N ARG A 319 -12.03 -19.37 -2.08
CA ARG A 319 -12.97 -18.66 -1.21
C ARG A 319 -14.17 -19.54 -0.82
N LEU A 320 -14.65 -20.34 -1.75
CA LEU A 320 -15.88 -21.13 -1.63
C LEU A 320 -15.61 -22.61 -1.25
N GLU A 321 -14.40 -22.96 -0.81
CA GLU A 321 -14.04 -24.34 -0.47
C GLU A 321 -14.71 -24.90 0.80
N GLN A 322 -15.53 -24.12 1.52
CA GLN A 322 -16.14 -24.55 2.78
C GLN A 322 -17.17 -25.68 2.58
N PRO A 323 -17.26 -26.69 3.47
CA PRO A 323 -18.08 -27.89 3.28
C PRO A 323 -19.58 -27.61 3.03
N ILE A 324 -20.13 -26.58 3.67
CA ILE A 324 -21.54 -26.18 3.57
C ILE A 324 -21.88 -25.59 2.19
N GLN A 325 -20.86 -25.06 1.49
CA GLN A 325 -20.99 -24.35 0.23
C GLN A 325 -20.74 -25.27 -0.99
N ARG A 326 -19.88 -26.29 -0.84
CA ARG A 326 -19.46 -27.20 -1.93
C ARG A 326 -20.59 -27.90 -2.67
N ASN A 327 -21.68 -28.26 -2.00
CA ASN A 327 -22.74 -29.05 -2.63
C ASN A 327 -23.73 -28.21 -3.46
N ARG A 328 -23.71 -26.88 -3.31
CA ARG A 328 -24.65 -25.96 -3.99
C ARG A 328 -23.99 -25.07 -5.03
N ILE A 329 -22.67 -24.95 -5.02
CA ILE A 329 -21.92 -24.03 -5.87
C ILE A 329 -21.11 -24.81 -6.90
N GLU A 330 -21.32 -24.47 -8.16
CA GLU A 330 -20.49 -24.88 -9.29
C GLU A 330 -19.78 -23.65 -9.85
N LEU A 331 -18.50 -23.79 -10.17
CA LEU A 331 -17.69 -22.72 -10.75
C LEU A 331 -17.12 -23.21 -12.08
N ILE A 332 -17.41 -22.50 -13.16
CA ILE A 332 -16.97 -22.87 -14.50
C ILE A 332 -16.16 -21.75 -15.15
N HIS A 333 -15.18 -22.16 -15.95
CA HIS A 333 -14.51 -21.26 -16.87
C HIS A 333 -15.34 -21.16 -18.16
N GLY A 334 -15.63 -19.94 -18.59
CA GLY A 334 -16.45 -19.67 -19.77
C GLY A 334 -16.50 -18.19 -20.12
N SER A 335 -17.15 -17.85 -21.22
CA SER A 335 -17.23 -16.47 -21.71
C SER A 335 -18.60 -16.20 -22.31
N LEU A 336 -19.13 -15.02 -22.01
CA LEU A 336 -20.42 -14.53 -22.51
C LEU A 336 -20.42 -14.14 -23.99
N PHE A 337 -19.35 -14.48 -24.71
CA PHE A 337 -19.27 -14.34 -26.18
C PHE A 337 -19.49 -15.65 -26.92
N TYR A 338 -19.65 -16.76 -26.19
CA TYR A 338 -19.91 -18.07 -26.76
C TYR A 338 -21.13 -18.68 -26.09
N ARG A 339 -21.94 -19.37 -26.90
CA ARG A 339 -23.04 -20.17 -26.37
C ARG A 339 -22.48 -21.32 -25.53
N ASP A 340 -23.05 -21.50 -24.34
CA ASP A 340 -22.63 -22.53 -23.41
C ASP A 340 -23.87 -23.22 -22.82
N THR A 341 -24.12 -24.46 -23.22
CA THR A 341 -25.30 -25.23 -22.78
C THR A 341 -25.27 -25.57 -21.29
N ARG A 342 -24.16 -25.30 -20.58
CA ARG A 342 -24.08 -25.44 -19.13
C ARG A 342 -24.88 -24.36 -18.40
N LEU A 343 -25.24 -23.27 -19.08
CA LEU A 343 -26.07 -22.19 -18.54
C LEU A 343 -27.57 -22.52 -18.58
N ASP A 344 -27.97 -23.52 -19.37
CA ASP A 344 -29.38 -23.89 -19.56
C ASP A 344 -30.06 -24.34 -18.23
N GLY A 345 -31.33 -23.95 -18.07
CA GLY A 345 -32.19 -24.45 -16.98
C GLY A 345 -31.91 -23.82 -15.62
N TYR A 346 -31.49 -22.56 -15.60
CA TYR A 346 -31.43 -21.69 -14.43
C TYR A 346 -32.61 -20.70 -14.42
N ASP A 347 -33.01 -20.25 -13.24
CA ASP A 347 -34.21 -19.42 -13.06
C ASP A 347 -33.88 -17.93 -13.19
N ALA A 348 -32.65 -17.54 -12.88
CA ALA A 348 -32.19 -16.16 -12.93
C ALA A 348 -30.70 -16.08 -13.26
N ALA A 349 -30.31 -15.00 -13.94
CA ALA A 349 -28.93 -14.67 -14.23
C ALA A 349 -28.57 -13.29 -13.70
N VAL A 350 -27.36 -13.16 -13.14
CA VAL A 350 -26.82 -11.94 -12.58
C VAL A 350 -25.59 -11.53 -13.35
N LEU A 351 -25.54 -10.25 -13.73
CA LEU A 351 -24.46 -9.63 -14.50
C LEU A 351 -23.97 -8.39 -13.77
N LEU A 352 -23.33 -8.62 -12.61
CA LEU A 352 -22.94 -7.56 -11.71
C LEU A 352 -21.60 -6.94 -12.12
N GLU A 353 -21.60 -5.67 -12.52
CA GLU A 353 -20.39 -4.95 -12.98
C GLU A 353 -19.67 -5.65 -14.15
N VAL A 354 -20.44 -6.23 -15.08
CA VAL A 354 -19.91 -6.97 -16.23
C VAL A 354 -19.92 -6.13 -17.50
N VAL A 355 -21.03 -5.44 -17.75
CA VAL A 355 -21.33 -4.82 -19.05
C VAL A 355 -20.36 -3.69 -19.36
N GLU A 356 -19.91 -2.95 -18.34
CA GLU A 356 -18.94 -1.86 -18.46
C GLU A 356 -17.54 -2.31 -18.89
N HIS A 357 -17.24 -3.60 -18.76
CA HIS A 357 -15.97 -4.19 -19.17
C HIS A 357 -16.01 -4.78 -20.58
N LEU A 358 -17.17 -4.74 -21.25
CA LEU A 358 -17.34 -5.26 -22.60
C LEU A 358 -17.08 -4.15 -23.63
N ASP A 359 -16.38 -4.51 -24.71
CA ASP A 359 -16.28 -3.65 -25.88
C ASP A 359 -17.67 -3.44 -26.49
N PRO A 360 -18.09 -2.19 -26.80
CA PRO A 360 -19.41 -1.92 -27.38
C PRO A 360 -19.74 -2.76 -28.61
N SER A 361 -18.76 -3.11 -29.44
CA SER A 361 -18.94 -3.96 -30.62
C SER A 361 -19.34 -5.40 -30.30
N ARG A 362 -19.12 -5.86 -29.06
CA ARG A 362 -19.44 -7.22 -28.59
C ARG A 362 -20.77 -7.31 -27.86
N LEU A 363 -21.41 -6.18 -27.54
CA LEU A 363 -22.71 -6.16 -26.86
C LEU A 363 -23.82 -6.95 -27.61
N PRO A 364 -23.92 -6.90 -28.95
CA PRO A 364 -24.95 -7.69 -29.66
C PRO A 364 -24.77 -9.19 -29.49
N VAL A 365 -23.53 -9.68 -29.42
CA VAL A 365 -23.25 -11.12 -29.20
C VAL A 365 -23.57 -11.50 -27.76
N PHE A 366 -23.14 -10.66 -26.81
CA PHE A 366 -23.43 -10.82 -25.40
C PHE A 366 -24.94 -10.89 -25.13
N GLU A 367 -25.73 -9.98 -25.70
CA GLU A 367 -27.18 -9.94 -25.55
C GLU A 367 -27.82 -11.26 -25.99
N ARG A 368 -27.42 -11.77 -27.16
CA ARG A 368 -27.93 -13.05 -27.67
C ARG A 368 -27.54 -14.21 -26.76
N VAL A 369 -26.29 -14.25 -26.30
CA VAL A 369 -25.84 -15.32 -25.38
C VAL A 369 -26.64 -15.31 -24.09
N VAL A 370 -26.90 -14.14 -23.51
CA VAL A 370 -27.61 -14.02 -22.23
C VAL A 370 -29.12 -14.22 -22.36
N PHE A 371 -29.76 -13.66 -23.40
CA PHE A 371 -31.22 -13.63 -23.49
C PHE A 371 -31.82 -14.67 -24.44
N GLU A 372 -31.07 -15.19 -25.43
CA GLU A 372 -31.57 -16.25 -26.32
C GLU A 372 -31.11 -17.65 -25.88
N TYR A 373 -30.00 -17.76 -25.15
CA TYR A 373 -29.29 -19.02 -24.97
C TYR A 373 -28.86 -19.37 -23.54
N ALA A 374 -29.06 -18.49 -22.55
CA ALA A 374 -28.71 -18.74 -21.15
C ALA A 374 -29.94 -18.99 -20.27
#